data_AF-A0A2N2TUH8-F1
#
_entry.id   AF-A0A2N2TUH8-F1
#
_cell.length_a   1.000
_cell.length_b   1.000
_cell.length_c   1.000
_cell.angle_alpha   90.00
_cell.angle_beta   90.00
_cell.angle_gamma   90.00
#
_symmetry.space_group_name_H-M   'P 1'
#
loop_
_entity.id
_entity.type
_entity.pdbx_description
1 polymer ?
#
loop_
_entity_poly.entity_id
_entity_poly.type
_entity_poly.pdbx_seq_one_letter_code
_entity_poly.pdbx_strand_id
1 'polypeptide(L)'
;TFEAGVQFARAEGIIPAPESNHAIRACIDEALRCKQSGEAKTLFFNLSGHGHFDMASYDKYFAGELVDYDYPEEAVKEALKRLPKIAA
;
A
#
# COMPACT_ATOMS: atom_id res chain seq x y z
N THR A 1 -2.55 4.83 2.64
CA THR A 1 -1.37 3.93 2.66
C THR A 1 -0.08 4.69 2.85
N PHE A 2 0.19 5.76 2.09
CA PHE A 2 1.38 6.60 2.26
C PHE A 2 1.62 7.10 3.70
N GLU A 3 0.58 7.50 4.41
CA GLU A 3 0.64 7.87 5.83
C GLU A 3 1.37 6.81 6.68
N ALA A 4 1.03 5.53 6.50
CA ALA A 4 1.65 4.41 7.21
C ALA A 4 3.13 4.27 6.85
N GLY A 5 3.48 4.47 5.58
CA GLY A 5 4.87 4.51 5.12
C GLY A 5 5.67 5.64 5.74
N VAL A 6 5.08 6.83 5.85
CA VAL A 6 5.71 8.00 6.50
C VAL A 6 5.89 7.75 8.00
N GLN A 7 4.88 7.16 8.66
CA GLN A 7 4.99 6.78 10.07
C GLN A 7 6.14 5.78 10.28
N PHE A 8 6.20 4.72 9.47
CA PHE A 8 7.26 3.72 9.53
C PHE A 8 8.65 4.32 9.28
N ALA A 9 8.80 5.15 8.25
CA ALA A 9 10.07 5.80 7.95
C ALA A 9 10.56 6.71 9.08
N ARG A 10 9.64 7.41 9.76
CA ARG A 10 9.98 8.25 10.92
C ARG A 10 10.38 7.43 12.16
N ALA A 11 9.82 6.24 12.32
CA ALA A 11 10.11 5.36 13.46
C ALA A 11 11.37 4.51 13.25
N GLU A 12 11.54 3.94 12.05
CA GLU A 12 12.54 2.90 11.75
C GLU A 12 13.71 3.40 10.88
N GLY A 13 13.61 4.62 10.32
CA GLY A 13 14.67 5.21 9.50
C GLY A 13 14.81 4.63 8.08
N ILE A 14 13.88 3.78 7.65
CA ILE A 14 13.85 3.19 6.31
C ILE A 14 12.69 3.81 5.52
N ILE A 15 12.96 4.34 4.33
CA ILE A 15 11.92 4.80 3.41
C ILE A 15 11.39 3.59 2.64
N PRO A 16 10.15 3.11 2.89
CA PRO A 16 9.59 1.95 2.19
C PRO A 16 9.16 2.30 0.77
N ALA A 17 9.09 1.31 -0.12
CA ALA A 17 8.42 1.48 -1.42
C ALA A 17 6.90 1.72 -1.23
N PRO A 18 6.22 2.46 -2.13
CA PRO A 18 4.77 2.66 -2.07
C PRO A 18 3.96 1.36 -1.96
N GLU A 19 4.39 0.29 -2.61
CA GLU A 19 3.77 -1.04 -2.54
C GLU A 19 3.91 -1.64 -1.13
N SER A 20 5.09 -1.50 -0.50
CA SER A 20 5.34 -1.96 0.86
C SER A 20 4.48 -1.23 1.90
N ASN A 21 4.06 0.01 1.61
CA ASN A 21 3.18 0.78 2.51
C ASN A 21 1.83 0.09 2.76
N HIS A 22 1.37 -0.76 1.84
CA HIS A 22 0.15 -1.55 2.05
C HIS A 22 0.35 -2.60 3.16
N ALA A 23 1.48 -3.32 3.14
CA ALA A 23 1.80 -4.30 4.18
C ALA A 23 2.05 -3.63 5.54
N ILE A 24 2.76 -2.50 5.55
CA ILE A 24 2.98 -1.68 6.74
C ILE A 24 1.64 -1.21 7.32
N ARG A 25 0.73 -0.69 6.48
CA ARG A 25 -0.59 -0.24 6.93
C ARG A 25 -1.37 -1.37 7.60
N ALA A 26 -1.43 -2.54 6.97
CA ALA A 26 -2.13 -3.69 7.53
C ALA A 26 -1.51 -4.15 8.87
N CYS A 27 -0.18 -4.13 8.98
CA CYS A 27 0.53 -4.47 10.21
C CYS A 27 0.24 -3.47 11.34
N ILE A 28 0.25 -2.17 11.05
CA ILE A 28 -0.11 -1.12 12.01
C ILE A 28 -1.57 -1.28 12.47
N ASP A 29 -2.50 -1.52 11.55
CA ASP A 29 -3.92 -1.72 11.89
C ASP A 29 -4.10 -2.94 12.82
N GLU A 30 -3.39 -4.05 12.56
CA GLU A 30 -3.42 -5.22 13.44
C GLU A 30 -2.76 -4.95 14.80
N ALA A 31 -1.66 -4.20 14.84
CA ALA A 31 -1.01 -3.79 16.09
C ALA A 31 -1.94 -2.93 16.95
N LEU A 32 -2.70 -2.01 16.34
CA LEU A 32 -3.70 -1.20 17.03
C LEU A 32 -4.88 -2.06 17.54
N ARG A 33 -5.31 -3.06 16.76
CA ARG A 33 -6.32 -4.04 17.23
C ARG A 33 -5.81 -4.84 18.43
N CYS A 34 -4.59 -5.34 18.38
CA CYS A 34 -3.94 -6.05 19.51
C CYS A 34 -3.86 -5.17 20.76
N LYS A 35 -3.54 -3.88 20.61
CA LYS A 35 -3.55 -2.91 21.71
C LYS A 35 -4.94 -2.75 22.33
N GLN A 36 -5.99 -2.72 21.51
CA GLN A 36 -7.38 -2.59 21.98
C GLN A 36 -7.90 -3.87 22.66
N SER A 37 -7.56 -5.04 22.11
CA SER A 37 -7.98 -6.34 22.64
C SER A 37 -7.14 -6.83 23.83
N GLY A 38 -5.93 -6.28 24.00
CA GLY A 38 -4.94 -6.77 24.97
C GLY A 38 -4.25 -8.07 24.55
N GLU A 39 -4.46 -8.52 23.31
CA GLU A 39 -3.87 -9.76 22.80
C GLU A 39 -2.41 -9.53 22.38
N ALA A 40 -1.50 -10.35 22.91
CA ALA A 40 -0.10 -10.32 22.50
C ALA A 40 0.11 -11.19 21.25
N LYS A 41 0.37 -10.55 20.10
CA LYS A 41 0.73 -11.23 18.85
C LYS A 41 2.10 -10.78 18.35
N THR A 42 2.82 -11.71 17.73
CA THR A 42 3.97 -11.38 16.87
C THR A 42 3.46 -11.10 15.47
N LEU A 43 3.70 -9.91 14.96
CA LEU A 43 3.31 -9.50 13.62
C LEU A 43 4.54 -9.46 12.73
N PHE A 44 4.47 -10.15 11.59
CA PHE A 44 5.51 -10.17 10.57
C PHE A 44 4.93 -9.63 9.26
N PHE A 45 5.67 -8.75 8.61
CA PHE A 45 5.35 -8.29 7.27
C PHE A 45 6.63 -8.25 6.43
N ASN A 46 6.48 -8.39 5.11
CA ASN A 46 7.60 -8.28 4.18
C ASN A 46 7.75 -6.83 3.71
N LEU A 47 8.90 -6.20 3.99
CA LEU A 47 9.29 -4.96 3.33
C LEU A 47 9.82 -5.31 1.93
N SER A 48 8.92 -5.34 0.95
CA SER A 48 9.20 -5.82 -0.41
C SER A 48 10.17 -4.93 -1.20
N GLY A 49 10.35 -3.66 -0.81
CA GLY A 49 11.28 -2.74 -1.48
C GLY A 49 11.49 -1.43 -0.71
N HIS A 50 12.51 -0.69 -1.13
CA HIS A 50 12.81 0.65 -0.61
C HIS A 50 12.28 1.75 -1.53
N GLY A 51 11.96 2.92 -0.98
CA GLY A 51 11.37 4.04 -1.72
C GLY A 51 12.36 5.03 -2.33
N HIS A 52 13.68 4.76 -2.35
CA HIS A 52 14.69 5.70 -2.86
C HIS A 52 14.44 6.21 -4.28
N PHE A 53 13.79 5.40 -5.13
CA PHE A 53 13.44 5.77 -6.51
C PHE A 53 11.98 6.23 -6.66
N ASP A 54 11.21 6.23 -5.57
CA ASP A 54 9.80 6.59 -5.53
C ASP A 54 9.56 7.97 -4.90
N MET A 55 10.61 8.78 -4.77
CA MET A 55 10.52 10.10 -4.12
C MET A 55 9.49 11.02 -4.79
N ALA A 56 9.32 10.94 -6.11
CA ALA A 56 8.28 11.68 -6.82
C ALA A 56 6.86 11.30 -6.35
N SER A 57 6.64 10.05 -5.96
CA SER A 57 5.36 9.60 -5.41
C SER A 57 5.14 10.13 -3.98
N TYR A 58 6.21 10.18 -3.17
CA TYR A 58 6.17 10.80 -1.85
C TYR A 58 5.94 12.31 -1.93
N ASP A 59 6.56 13.01 -2.87
CA ASP A 59 6.35 14.44 -3.10
C ASP A 59 4.88 14.73 -3.44
N LYS A 60 4.29 13.96 -4.37
CA LYS A 60 2.86 14.06 -4.69
C LYS A 60 1.96 13.81 -3.47
N TYR A 61 2.33 12.85 -2.63
CA TYR A 61 1.59 12.62 -1.38
C TYR A 61 1.63 13.84 -0.47
N PHE A 62 2.81 14.43 -0.26
CA PHE A 62 2.96 15.63 0.58
C PHE A 62 2.32 16.88 -0.02
N ALA A 63 2.27 16.98 -1.35
CA ALA A 63 1.57 18.03 -2.07
C ALA A 63 0.05 17.85 -2.09
N GLY A 64 -0.48 16.70 -1.64
CA GLY A 64 -1.90 16.39 -1.70
C GLY A 64 -2.42 16.13 -3.12
N GLU A 65 -1.53 15.77 -4.05
CA GLU A 65 -1.82 15.57 -5.47
C GLU A 65 -2.21 14.12 -5.82
N LEU A 66 -2.14 13.20 -4.86
CA LEU A 66 -2.58 11.82 -5.08
C LEU A 66 -4.11 11.76 -5.10
N VAL A 67 -4.62 11.29 -6.24
CA VAL A 67 -6.06 11.08 -6.47
C VAL A 67 -6.34 9.59 -6.43
N ASP A 68 -7.37 9.21 -5.67
CA ASP A 68 -7.91 7.86 -5.75
C ASP A 68 -8.69 7.76 -7.06
N TYR A 69 -8.11 7.04 -8.03
CA TYR A 69 -8.65 6.94 -9.37
C TYR A 69 -9.32 5.57 -9.55
N ASP A 70 -10.64 5.59 -9.50
CA ASP A 70 -11.43 4.43 -9.89
C ASP A 70 -11.37 4.25 -11.41
N TYR A 71 -10.75 3.16 -11.84
CA TYR A 71 -10.65 2.84 -13.25
C TYR A 71 -12.06 2.58 -13.83
N PRO A 72 -12.46 3.26 -14.93
CA PRO A 72 -13.83 3.18 -15.44
C PRO A 72 -14.26 1.75 -15.77
N GLU A 73 -15.44 1.35 -15.27
CA GLU A 73 -15.97 0.00 -15.48
C GLU A 73 -16.10 -0.37 -16.96
N GLU A 74 -16.51 0.60 -17.79
CA GLU A 74 -16.60 0.41 -19.25
C GLU A 74 -15.24 0.11 -19.88
N ALA A 75 -14.17 0.75 -19.43
CA ALA A 75 -12.82 0.45 -19.91
C ALA A 75 -12.36 -0.96 -19.50
N VAL A 76 -12.75 -1.42 -18.30
CA VAL A 76 -12.54 -2.82 -17.88
C VAL A 76 -13.29 -3.78 -18.79
N LYS A 77 -14.58 -3.55 -19.03
CA LYS A 77 -15.42 -4.39 -19.90
C LYS A 77 -14.84 -4.47 -21.31
N GLU A 78 -14.38 -3.36 -21.87
CA GLU A 78 -13.73 -3.34 -23.19
C GLU A 78 -12.42 -4.13 -23.21
N ALA A 79 -11.59 -4.03 -22.16
CA ALA A 79 -10.36 -4.82 -22.06
C ALA A 79 -10.66 -6.32 -21.99
N LEU A 80 -11.68 -6.73 -21.21
CA LEU A 80 -12.08 -8.14 -21.06
C LEU A 80 -12.51 -8.78 -22.38
N LYS A 81 -13.12 -8.02 -23.30
CA LYS A 81 -13.51 -8.52 -24.63
C LYS A 81 -12.32 -9.01 -25.47
N ARG A 82 -11.10 -8.55 -25.16
CA ARG A 82 -9.86 -8.90 -25.89
C ARG A 82 -9.18 -10.15 -25.33
N LEU A 83 -9.64 -10.69 -24.21
CA LEU A 83 -9.05 -11.88 -23.62
C LEU A 83 -9.34 -13.11 -24.49
N PRO A 84 -8.36 -14.01 -24.67
CA PRO A 84 -8.60 -15.27 -25.36
C PRO A 84 -9.60 -16.12 -24.58
N LYS A 85 -10.57 -16.73 -25.27
CA LYS A 85 -11.45 -17.73 -24.67
C LYS A 85 -10.71 -19.06 -24.62
N ILE A 86 -10.26 -19.46 -23.44
CA ILE A 86 -9.65 -20.77 -23.20
C ILE A 86 -10.73 -21.70 -22.65
N ALA A 87 -10.86 -22.91 -23.20
CA ALA A 87 -11.74 -23.93 -22.64
C ALA A 87 -11.16 -24.45 -21.31
N ALA A 88 -12.02 -24.69 -20.32
CA ALA A 88 -11.65 -25.24 -19.02
C ALA A 88 -11.10 -26.66 -19.13
#